data_AF-A0A2R2IZA4-F1
#
_entry.id   AF-A0A2R2IZA4-F1
#
_cell.length_a   1.000
_cell.length_b   1.000
_cell.length_c   1.000
_cell.angle_alpha   90.00
_cell.angle_beta   90.00
_cell.angle_gamma   90.00
#
_symmetry.space_group_name_H-M   'P 1'
#
loop_
_entity.id
_entity.type
_entity.pdbx_description
1 polymer ?
#
loop_
_entity_poly.entity_id
_entity_poly.type
_entity_poly.pdbx_seq_one_letter_code
_entity_poly.pdbx_strand_id
1 'polypeptide(L)'
;MLLILLCLLPAAARADGLNICYHYRCSRQAYFEISEEARDWLAARLARAGSAAAEREAVSDAVVALYRIAARDTPIWQDKGGNFHDGPAEGRMDCVDHSSNVTAFLGYLDRQGWLKFHHAAPPAWRAPWILDLHYTGVLHDIAAGQDWAVDTWFRDFGEPPVVVPLSIWMKGYEPPAVSAPDASGQQK
;
A
#
# COMPACT_ATOMS: atom_id res chain seq x y z
N MET A 1 37.72 46.01 -8.48
CA MET A 1 36.39 45.39 -8.68
C MET A 1 36.59 43.90 -8.88
N LEU A 2 36.38 43.10 -7.85
CA LEU A 2 36.47 41.64 -7.93
C LEU A 2 35.03 41.11 -8.10
N LEU A 3 34.68 40.62 -9.28
CA LEU A 3 33.41 39.93 -9.50
C LEU A 3 33.45 38.58 -8.79
N ILE A 4 32.65 38.43 -7.75
CA ILE A 4 32.36 37.14 -7.13
C ILE A 4 31.33 36.45 -8.03
N LEU A 5 31.77 35.45 -8.79
CA LEU A 5 30.89 34.56 -9.53
C LEU A 5 30.26 33.59 -8.52
N LEU A 6 29.00 33.82 -8.16
CA LEU A 6 28.23 32.92 -7.30
C LEU A 6 27.86 31.67 -8.11
N CYS A 7 28.62 30.58 -7.96
CA CYS A 7 28.23 29.28 -8.49
C CYS A 7 26.97 28.81 -7.75
N LEU A 8 25.80 28.92 -8.40
CA LEU A 8 24.57 28.27 -7.98
C LEU A 8 24.75 26.76 -8.19
N LEU A 9 25.23 26.05 -7.17
CA LEU A 9 25.13 24.59 -7.14
C LEU A 9 23.64 24.24 -7.05
N PRO A 10 23.07 23.45 -7.96
CA PRO A 10 21.71 22.98 -7.82
C PRO A 10 21.64 22.19 -6.52
N ALA A 11 20.67 22.54 -5.65
CA ALA A 11 20.36 21.70 -4.51
C ALA A 11 20.04 20.31 -5.05
N ALA A 12 20.79 19.29 -4.64
CA ALA A 12 20.43 17.92 -4.93
C ALA A 12 19.02 17.70 -4.37
N ALA A 13 18.04 17.54 -5.26
CA ALA A 13 16.70 17.15 -4.85
C ALA A 13 16.85 15.85 -4.05
N ARG A 14 16.48 15.88 -2.76
CA ARG A 14 16.48 14.66 -1.97
C ARG A 14 15.36 13.79 -2.52
N ALA A 15 15.71 12.60 -3.01
CA ALA A 15 14.71 11.59 -3.32
C ALA A 15 13.95 11.24 -2.03
N ASP A 16 12.62 11.15 -2.13
CA ASP A 16 11.83 10.57 -1.06
C ASP A 16 12.17 9.08 -0.96
N GLY A 17 11.99 8.48 0.21
CA GLY A 17 12.09 7.04 0.32
C GLY A 17 11.45 6.51 1.58
N LEU A 18 11.12 5.23 1.56
CA LEU A 18 10.40 4.54 2.60
C LEU A 18 11.13 3.25 2.97
N ASN A 19 10.89 2.80 4.20
CA ASN A 19 11.25 1.44 4.58
C ASN A 19 10.07 0.52 4.28
N ILE A 20 10.40 -0.68 3.82
CA ILE A 20 9.51 -1.81 3.73
C ILE A 20 10.01 -2.89 4.67
N CYS A 21 9.10 -3.61 5.33
CA CYS A 21 9.43 -4.81 6.09
C CYS A 21 8.80 -6.06 5.45
N TYR A 22 9.42 -7.21 5.63
CA TYR A 22 8.95 -8.48 5.09
C TYR A 22 9.56 -9.65 5.87
N HIS A 23 9.29 -10.87 5.41
CA HIS A 23 9.75 -12.14 5.96
C HIS A 23 9.16 -12.47 7.33
N TYR A 24 7.88 -12.16 7.52
CA TYR A 24 7.07 -12.35 8.71
C TYR A 24 7.54 -11.52 9.91
N ARG A 25 6.59 -10.88 10.59
CA ARG A 25 6.81 -10.08 11.81
C ARG A 25 7.86 -8.96 11.62
N CYS A 26 7.98 -8.43 10.41
CA CYS A 26 8.97 -7.46 9.97
C CYS A 26 10.42 -7.91 10.26
N SER A 27 10.71 -9.21 10.19
CA SER A 27 12.04 -9.74 10.54
C SER A 27 13.14 -9.29 9.58
N ARG A 28 12.79 -8.87 8.37
CA ARG A 28 13.66 -8.19 7.41
C ARG A 28 13.09 -6.83 7.06
N GLN A 29 13.99 -5.89 6.78
CA GLN A 29 13.64 -4.54 6.36
C GLN A 29 14.56 -4.12 5.22
N ALA A 30 14.04 -3.30 4.32
CA ALA A 30 14.79 -2.68 3.25
C ALA A 30 14.32 -1.23 3.06
N TYR A 31 15.24 -0.36 2.67
CA TYR A 31 14.92 0.99 2.23
C TYR A 31 14.78 0.98 0.71
N PHE A 32 13.78 1.68 0.18
CA PHE A 32 13.64 1.92 -1.25
C PHE A 32 13.40 3.41 -1.52
N GLU A 33 13.97 3.89 -2.62
CA GLU A 33 13.79 5.26 -3.09
C GLU A 33 12.54 5.37 -3.96
N ILE A 34 11.84 6.49 -3.81
CA ILE A 34 10.74 6.91 -4.68
C ILE A 34 11.34 7.93 -5.64
N SER A 35 11.53 7.51 -6.90
CA SER A 35 12.04 8.40 -7.94
C SER A 35 11.09 9.59 -8.17
N GLU A 36 11.61 10.68 -8.72
CA GLU A 36 10.82 11.85 -9.10
C GLU A 36 9.66 11.47 -10.05
N GLU A 37 9.93 10.61 -11.04
CA GLU A 37 8.90 10.08 -11.94
C GLU A 37 7.79 9.33 -11.19
N ALA A 38 8.14 8.48 -10.22
CA ALA A 38 7.16 7.75 -9.42
C ALA A 38 6.35 8.70 -8.54
N ARG A 39 7.01 9.70 -7.94
CA ARG A 39 6.37 10.74 -7.13
C ARG A 39 5.36 11.55 -7.95
N ASP A 40 5.74 11.97 -9.16
CA ASP A 40 4.87 12.72 -10.07
C ASP A 40 3.67 11.88 -10.53
N TRP A 41 3.89 10.59 -10.81
CA TRP A 41 2.81 9.67 -11.13
C TRP A 41 1.81 9.53 -9.97
N LEU A 42 2.29 9.36 -8.72
CA LEU A 42 1.46 9.25 -7.53
C LEU A 42 0.64 10.53 -7.30
N ALA A 43 1.31 11.70 -7.35
CA ALA A 43 0.67 13.00 -7.21
C ALA A 43 -0.44 13.18 -8.27
N ALA A 44 -0.13 12.90 -9.53
CA ALA A 44 -1.10 13.01 -10.63
C ALA A 44 -2.26 12.02 -10.48
N ARG A 45 -1.99 10.79 -10.03
CA ARG A 45 -3.02 9.75 -9.84
C ARG A 45 -4.02 10.14 -8.76
N LEU A 46 -3.55 10.69 -7.64
CA LEU A 46 -4.43 11.14 -6.55
C LEU A 46 -5.11 12.47 -6.88
N ALA A 47 -4.43 13.38 -7.58
CA ALA A 47 -5.02 14.66 -8.00
C ALA A 47 -6.25 14.51 -8.90
N ARG A 48 -6.36 13.42 -9.68
CA ARG A 48 -7.53 13.11 -10.51
C ARG A 48 -8.74 12.59 -9.74
N ALA A 49 -8.58 12.20 -8.46
CA ALA A 49 -9.72 11.80 -7.64
C ALA A 49 -10.61 13.01 -7.34
N GLY A 50 -11.87 12.93 -7.80
CA GLY A 50 -12.91 13.95 -7.61
C GLY A 50 -13.92 13.63 -6.51
N SER A 51 -13.79 12.47 -5.85
CA SER A 51 -14.66 12.04 -4.76
C SER A 51 -13.91 11.12 -3.81
N ALA A 52 -14.46 10.91 -2.60
CA ALA A 52 -13.89 9.96 -1.63
C ALA A 52 -13.79 8.53 -2.20
N ALA A 53 -14.80 8.07 -2.93
CA ALA A 53 -14.75 6.76 -3.58
C ALA A 53 -13.61 6.67 -4.61
N ALA A 54 -13.48 7.67 -5.48
CA ALA A 54 -12.40 7.71 -6.47
C ALA A 54 -11.01 7.84 -5.82
N GLU A 55 -10.91 8.49 -4.65
CA GLU A 55 -9.66 8.58 -3.91
C GLU A 55 -9.25 7.24 -3.30
N ARG A 56 -10.21 6.43 -2.81
CA ARG A 56 -9.91 5.07 -2.34
C ARG A 56 -9.39 4.17 -3.46
N GLU A 57 -9.94 4.29 -4.66
CA GLU A 57 -9.39 3.61 -5.85
C GLU A 57 -7.98 4.11 -6.19
N ALA A 58 -7.75 5.42 -6.10
CA ALA A 58 -6.45 6.03 -6.36
C ALA A 58 -5.39 5.61 -5.32
N VAL A 59 -5.78 5.47 -4.05
CA VAL A 59 -4.92 4.92 -2.99
C VAL A 59 -4.61 3.45 -3.24
N SER A 60 -5.58 2.66 -3.69
CA SER A 60 -5.35 1.25 -4.07
C SER A 60 -4.25 1.15 -5.15
N ASP A 61 -4.34 1.96 -6.20
CA ASP A 61 -3.31 2.04 -7.25
C ASP A 61 -1.95 2.50 -6.71
N ALA A 62 -1.94 3.49 -5.81
CA ALA A 62 -0.72 4.01 -5.19
C ALA A 62 -0.01 2.97 -4.31
N VAL A 63 -0.76 2.20 -3.52
CA VAL A 63 -0.22 1.10 -2.70
C VAL A 63 0.44 0.05 -3.58
N VAL A 64 -0.22 -0.37 -4.66
CA VAL A 64 0.33 -1.33 -5.63
C VAL A 64 1.61 -0.79 -6.27
N ALA A 65 1.62 0.49 -6.66
CA ALA A 65 2.79 1.12 -7.27
C ALA A 65 3.99 1.16 -6.30
N LEU A 66 3.77 1.54 -5.04
CA LEU A 66 4.82 1.57 -4.01
C LEU A 66 5.39 0.18 -3.72
N TYR A 67 4.54 -0.85 -3.63
CA TYR A 67 4.99 -2.23 -3.53
C TYR A 67 5.84 -2.66 -4.73
N ARG A 68 5.43 -2.33 -5.95
CA ARG A 68 6.20 -2.66 -7.17
C ARG A 68 7.54 -1.95 -7.23
N ILE A 69 7.64 -0.73 -6.72
CA ILE A 69 8.92 -0.01 -6.60
C ILE A 69 9.81 -0.74 -5.59
N ALA A 70 9.28 -1.05 -4.40
CA ALA A 70 10.04 -1.77 -3.36
C ALA A 70 10.50 -3.16 -3.84
N ALA A 71 9.71 -3.85 -4.67
CA ALA A 71 10.03 -5.16 -5.21
C ALA A 71 11.12 -5.18 -6.29
N ARG A 72 11.60 -4.01 -6.74
CA ARG A 72 12.76 -3.94 -7.67
C ARG A 72 14.03 -4.47 -7.02
N ASP A 73 14.22 -4.19 -5.74
CA ASP A 73 15.43 -4.51 -4.98
C ASP A 73 15.17 -5.46 -3.80
N THR A 74 13.94 -5.95 -3.65
CA THR A 74 13.55 -6.89 -2.59
C THR A 74 12.85 -8.12 -3.14
N PRO A 75 12.88 -9.27 -2.45
CA PRO A 75 12.26 -10.50 -2.95
C PRO A 75 10.74 -10.54 -2.76
N ILE A 76 10.09 -9.47 -2.29
CA ILE A 76 8.66 -9.45 -1.91
C ILE A 76 7.69 -9.78 -3.05
N TRP A 77 8.14 -9.77 -4.30
CA TRP A 77 7.37 -10.27 -5.43
C TRP A 77 7.02 -11.77 -5.33
N GLN A 78 7.69 -12.51 -4.46
CA GLN A 78 7.41 -13.92 -4.17
C GLN A 78 6.21 -14.13 -3.26
N ASP A 79 5.71 -13.07 -2.62
CA ASP A 79 4.64 -13.11 -1.65
C ASP A 79 3.31 -13.64 -2.23
N LYS A 80 2.55 -14.35 -1.40
CA LYS A 80 1.27 -14.98 -1.73
C LYS A 80 0.20 -14.55 -0.76
N GLY A 81 -1.02 -14.42 -1.25
CA GLY A 81 -2.14 -14.03 -0.41
C GLY A 81 -2.37 -15.02 0.73
N GLY A 82 -2.67 -14.49 1.91
CA GLY A 82 -2.82 -15.24 3.14
C GLY A 82 -1.48 -15.46 3.86
N ASN A 83 -1.51 -16.30 4.90
CA ASN A 83 -0.27 -16.83 5.48
C ASN A 83 -0.01 -18.22 4.89
N PHE A 84 1.27 -18.60 4.79
CA PHE A 84 1.75 -19.97 4.50
C PHE A 84 1.65 -20.43 3.04
N HIS A 85 0.91 -19.72 2.19
CA HIS A 85 0.78 -20.05 0.76
C HIS A 85 2.08 -19.84 -0.03
N ASP A 86 2.98 -19.04 0.53
CA ASP A 86 4.32 -18.69 0.06
C ASP A 86 5.43 -19.67 0.50
N GLY A 87 5.14 -20.58 1.43
CA GLY A 87 6.08 -21.58 1.91
C GLY A 87 7.41 -20.98 2.41
N PRO A 88 8.58 -21.42 1.88
CA PRO A 88 9.89 -20.93 2.29
C PRO A 88 10.34 -19.67 1.53
N ALA A 89 9.45 -18.99 0.78
CA ALA A 89 9.83 -17.81 0.00
C ALA A 89 10.53 -16.75 0.87
N GLU A 90 11.57 -16.14 0.33
CA GLU A 90 12.35 -15.13 1.05
C GLU A 90 11.56 -13.83 1.24
N GLY A 91 10.71 -13.51 0.26
CA GLY A 91 9.88 -12.31 0.23
C GLY A 91 8.51 -12.41 0.87
N ARG A 92 8.16 -13.55 1.47
CA ARG A 92 6.88 -13.78 2.13
C ARG A 92 6.50 -12.67 3.11
N MET A 93 5.22 -12.35 3.21
CA MET A 93 4.70 -11.35 4.12
C MET A 93 3.52 -11.89 4.94
N ASP A 94 3.52 -11.64 6.25
CA ASP A 94 2.35 -11.90 7.09
C ASP A 94 1.53 -10.62 7.30
N CYS A 95 0.39 -10.73 8.00
CA CYS A 95 -0.45 -9.56 8.25
C CYS A 95 0.26 -8.40 8.97
N VAL A 96 1.31 -8.66 9.75
CA VAL A 96 2.11 -7.62 10.40
C VAL A 96 2.95 -6.88 9.37
N ASP A 97 3.57 -7.60 8.44
CA ASP A 97 4.32 -7.00 7.34
C ASP A 97 3.42 -6.13 6.47
N HIS A 98 2.32 -6.70 5.97
CA HIS A 98 1.37 -6.00 5.10
C HIS A 98 0.81 -4.74 5.75
N SER A 99 0.31 -4.84 6.99
CA SER A 99 -0.28 -3.69 7.68
C SER A 99 0.75 -2.60 7.98
N SER A 100 1.98 -2.97 8.38
CA SER A 100 3.06 -2.01 8.65
C SER A 100 3.45 -1.24 7.38
N ASN A 101 3.61 -1.96 6.27
CA ASN A 101 3.95 -1.38 4.97
C ASN A 101 2.84 -0.47 4.45
N VAL A 102 1.60 -0.93 4.47
CA VAL A 102 0.46 -0.11 4.03
C VAL A 102 0.31 1.12 4.92
N THR A 103 0.43 1.02 6.24
CA THR A 103 0.41 2.20 7.12
C THR A 103 1.51 3.20 6.77
N ALA A 104 2.74 2.75 6.48
CA ALA A 104 3.82 3.62 6.03
C ALA A 104 3.49 4.31 4.70
N PHE A 105 2.90 3.59 3.75
CA PHE A 105 2.48 4.12 2.45
C PHE A 105 1.37 5.15 2.58
N LEU A 106 0.30 4.84 3.33
CA LEU A 106 -0.79 5.78 3.57
C LEU A 106 -0.27 7.05 4.25
N GLY A 107 0.57 6.91 5.27
CA GLY A 107 1.20 8.04 5.94
C GLY A 107 2.10 8.86 5.02
N TYR A 108 2.78 8.24 4.04
CA TYR A 108 3.52 8.97 3.02
C TYR A 108 2.58 9.82 2.15
N LEU A 109 1.52 9.21 1.59
CA LEU A 109 0.55 9.90 0.74
C LEU A 109 -0.12 11.08 1.46
N ASP A 110 -0.45 10.91 2.75
CA ASP A 110 -1.05 11.95 3.59
C ASP A 110 -0.07 13.10 3.86
N ARG A 111 1.19 12.81 4.24
CA ARG A 111 2.21 13.85 4.47
C ARG A 111 2.56 14.66 3.23
N GLN A 112 2.42 14.08 2.04
CA GLN A 112 2.57 14.82 0.78
C GLN A 112 1.40 15.78 0.49
N GLY A 113 0.30 15.67 1.25
CA GLY A 113 -0.91 16.46 1.03
C GLY A 113 -1.70 16.03 -0.20
N TRP A 114 -1.53 14.78 -0.65
CA TRP A 114 -2.20 14.29 -1.86
C TRP A 114 -3.58 13.70 -1.61
N LEU A 115 -3.91 13.37 -0.35
CA LEU A 115 -5.24 12.94 0.05
C LEU A 115 -6.12 14.18 0.30
N LYS A 116 -7.22 14.30 -0.43
CA LYS A 116 -8.19 15.41 -0.33
C LYS A 116 -9.40 15.06 0.52
N PHE A 117 -9.80 13.79 0.51
CA PHE A 117 -11.02 13.30 1.16
C PHE A 117 -10.72 12.44 2.40
N HIS A 118 -9.48 11.96 2.54
CA HIS A 118 -9.07 11.09 3.64
C HIS A 118 -7.80 11.58 4.34
N HIS A 119 -7.58 11.04 5.54
CA HIS A 119 -6.28 11.04 6.22
C HIS A 119 -5.83 9.60 6.49
N ALA A 120 -4.52 9.40 6.63
CA ALA A 120 -4.00 8.15 7.17
C ALA A 120 -4.34 8.08 8.67
N ALA A 121 -4.84 6.93 9.11
CA ALA A 121 -5.15 6.67 10.51
C ALA A 121 -4.22 5.58 11.08
N PRO A 122 -4.12 5.46 12.42
CA PRO A 122 -3.42 4.34 13.05
C PRO A 122 -3.95 2.99 12.54
N PRO A 123 -3.08 1.97 12.40
CA PRO A 123 -3.52 0.65 11.96
C PRO A 123 -4.54 0.08 12.92
N ALA A 124 -5.47 -0.69 12.36
CA ALA A 124 -6.49 -1.41 13.13
C ALA A 124 -6.18 -2.90 13.14
N TRP A 125 -6.74 -3.59 14.13
CA TRP A 125 -6.61 -5.03 14.25
C TRP A 125 -7.92 -5.67 14.71
N ARG A 126 -8.11 -6.94 14.35
CA ARG A 126 -9.19 -7.79 14.82
C ARG A 126 -8.61 -9.13 15.28
N ALA A 127 -9.25 -9.75 16.25
CA ALA A 127 -8.95 -11.14 16.66
C ALA A 127 -10.27 -11.88 16.89
N PRO A 128 -11.03 -12.21 15.82
CA PRO A 128 -12.23 -13.02 15.96
C PRO A 128 -11.84 -14.33 16.66
N TRP A 129 -12.57 -14.67 17.72
CA TRP A 129 -12.34 -15.89 18.53
C TRP A 129 -10.94 -16.03 19.17
N ILE A 130 -10.20 -14.92 19.35
CA ILE A 130 -8.90 -14.84 20.06
C ILE A 130 -7.73 -15.54 19.34
N LEU A 131 -7.95 -16.23 18.21
CA LEU A 131 -6.91 -16.99 17.50
C LEU A 131 -6.47 -16.38 16.15
N ASP A 132 -7.36 -15.65 15.47
CA ASP A 132 -7.11 -15.11 14.12
C ASP A 132 -6.74 -13.62 14.18
N LEU A 133 -5.67 -13.30 14.90
CA LEU A 133 -5.15 -11.94 14.97
C LEU A 133 -4.76 -11.44 13.58
N HIS A 134 -5.38 -10.35 13.15
CA HIS A 134 -5.19 -9.79 11.82
C HIS A 134 -5.15 -8.26 11.90
N TYR A 135 -4.29 -7.63 11.10
CA TYR A 135 -4.01 -6.19 11.09
C TYR A 135 -4.26 -5.61 9.71
N THR A 136 -4.64 -4.34 9.64
CA THR A 136 -4.84 -3.60 8.38
C THR A 136 -4.33 -2.16 8.50
N GLY A 137 -3.91 -1.57 7.38
CA GLY A 137 -3.80 -0.12 7.26
C GLY A 137 -5.19 0.53 7.26
N VAL A 138 -5.28 1.81 7.64
CA VAL A 138 -6.57 2.52 7.77
C VAL A 138 -6.52 3.89 7.11
N LEU A 139 -7.56 4.18 6.32
CA LEU A 139 -7.90 5.51 5.82
C LEU A 139 -9.12 6.04 6.57
N HIS A 140 -9.06 7.27 7.04
CA HIS A 140 -10.18 7.98 7.66
C HIS A 140 -10.84 8.92 6.65
N ASP A 141 -12.12 8.71 6.32
CA ASP A 141 -12.92 9.62 5.48
C ASP A 141 -13.35 10.85 6.30
N ILE A 142 -12.84 12.03 5.92
CA ILE A 142 -13.00 13.28 6.68
C ILE A 142 -14.47 13.72 6.73
N ALA A 143 -15.18 13.59 5.60
CA ALA A 143 -16.54 14.10 5.49
C ALA A 143 -17.55 13.13 6.09
N ALA A 144 -17.35 11.82 5.90
CA ALA A 144 -18.24 10.79 6.41
C ALA A 144 -17.95 10.41 7.87
N GLY A 145 -16.79 10.76 8.41
CA GLY A 145 -16.33 10.29 9.72
C GLY A 145 -16.22 8.77 9.80
N GLN A 146 -15.88 8.14 8.68
CA GLN A 146 -15.87 6.68 8.51
C GLN A 146 -14.47 6.18 8.16
N ASP A 147 -14.03 5.13 8.85
CA ASP A 147 -12.76 4.47 8.56
C ASP A 147 -12.92 3.36 7.50
N TRP A 148 -11.87 3.18 6.72
CA TRP A 148 -11.74 2.18 5.67
C TRP A 148 -10.47 1.36 5.90
N ALA A 149 -10.62 0.04 5.93
CA ALA A 149 -9.49 -0.88 5.90
C ALA A 149 -8.87 -0.86 4.49
N VAL A 150 -7.54 -0.76 4.43
CA VAL A 150 -6.75 -0.95 3.21
C VAL A 150 -5.82 -2.13 3.46
N ASP A 151 -6.13 -3.27 2.85
CA ASP A 151 -5.54 -4.56 3.23
C ASP A 151 -5.02 -5.32 2.01
N THR A 152 -3.70 -5.53 1.97
CA THR A 152 -3.02 -6.26 0.89
C THR A 152 -2.80 -7.73 1.20
N TRP A 153 -3.11 -8.20 2.40
CA TRP A 153 -2.79 -9.56 2.84
C TRP A 153 -3.58 -10.64 2.09
N PHE A 154 -4.80 -10.34 1.63
CA PHE A 154 -5.70 -11.37 1.08
C PHE A 154 -5.30 -11.93 -0.29
N ARG A 155 -4.47 -11.23 -1.06
CA ARG A 155 -4.22 -11.52 -2.49
C ARG A 155 -2.73 -11.65 -2.76
N ASP A 156 -2.40 -12.29 -3.88
CA ASP A 156 -1.02 -12.43 -4.33
C ASP A 156 -0.36 -11.07 -4.61
N PHE A 157 0.97 -11.04 -4.52
CA PHE A 157 1.73 -9.83 -4.76
C PHE A 157 1.34 -9.12 -6.06
N GLY A 158 1.12 -7.81 -5.96
CA GLY A 158 0.83 -6.94 -7.10
C GLY A 158 -0.64 -6.88 -7.49
N GLU A 159 -1.51 -7.64 -6.83
CA GLU A 159 -2.96 -7.42 -6.87
C GLU A 159 -3.37 -6.20 -6.01
N PRO A 160 -4.49 -5.53 -6.36
CA PRO A 160 -4.99 -4.41 -5.57
C PRO A 160 -5.36 -4.82 -4.14
N PRO A 161 -5.11 -3.95 -3.13
CA PRO A 161 -5.65 -4.16 -1.80
C PRO A 161 -7.18 -4.24 -1.81
N VAL A 162 -7.71 -4.97 -0.84
CA VAL A 162 -9.11 -4.82 -0.44
C VAL A 162 -9.26 -3.46 0.24
N VAL A 163 -10.24 -2.68 -0.23
CA VAL A 163 -10.60 -1.41 0.41
C VAL A 163 -12.09 -1.42 0.78
N VAL A 164 -12.40 -1.62 2.05
CA VAL A 164 -13.78 -1.76 2.56
C VAL A 164 -13.98 -0.96 3.85
N PRO A 165 -15.22 -0.62 4.22
CA PRO A 165 -15.49 0.02 5.50
C PRO A 165 -14.89 -0.80 6.65
N LEU A 166 -14.17 -0.13 7.56
CA LEU A 166 -13.49 -0.80 8.67
C LEU A 166 -14.49 -1.57 9.55
N SER A 167 -15.72 -1.08 9.69
CA SER A 167 -16.80 -1.76 10.43
C SER A 167 -17.24 -3.09 9.80
N ILE A 168 -17.08 -3.25 8.49
CA ILE A 168 -17.31 -4.52 7.78
C ILE A 168 -16.08 -5.42 7.97
N TRP A 169 -14.88 -4.86 7.79
CA TRP A 169 -13.63 -5.59 8.02
C TRP A 169 -13.56 -6.17 9.45
N MET A 170 -13.95 -5.42 10.48
CA MET A 170 -13.93 -5.88 11.87
C MET A 170 -14.79 -7.12 12.15
N LYS A 171 -15.75 -7.45 11.27
CA LYS A 171 -16.65 -8.60 11.43
C LYS A 171 -16.11 -9.91 10.82
N GLY A 172 -14.83 -9.98 10.48
CA GLY A 172 -14.25 -11.16 9.83
C GLY A 172 -14.51 -11.16 8.31
N TYR A 173 -14.46 -10.00 7.67
CA TYR A 173 -14.51 -9.90 6.21
C TYR A 173 -13.46 -10.81 5.55
N GLU A 174 -13.92 -11.51 4.51
CA GLU A 174 -13.13 -12.23 3.53
C GLU A 174 -13.58 -11.77 2.13
N PRO A 175 -12.65 -11.51 1.19
CA PRO A 175 -13.04 -11.18 -0.17
C PRO A 175 -13.73 -12.37 -0.85
N PRO A 176 -14.70 -12.12 -1.75
CA PRO A 176 -15.29 -13.19 -2.55
C PRO A 176 -14.21 -13.97 -3.30
N ALA A 177 -14.34 -15.30 -3.38
CA ALA A 177 -13.46 -16.13 -4.19
C ALA A 177 -13.45 -15.60 -5.63
N VAL A 178 -12.26 -15.40 -6.20
CA VAL A 178 -12.12 -15.07 -7.61
C VAL A 178 -12.66 -16.24 -8.41
N SER A 179 -13.73 -16.02 -9.18
CA SER A 179 -14.25 -17.01 -10.11
C SER A 179 -13.10 -17.41 -11.05
N ALA A 180 -12.84 -18.71 -11.18
CA ALA A 180 -11.94 -19.18 -12.24
C ALA A 180 -12.44 -18.63 -13.59
N PRO A 181 -11.56 -18.20 -14.51
CA PRO A 181 -11.99 -17.79 -15.83
C PRO A 181 -12.71 -18.98 -16.49
N ASP A 182 -13.94 -18.74 -16.94
CA ASP A 182 -14.77 -19.73 -17.61
C ASP A 182 -14.00 -20.30 -18.82
N ALA A 183 -13.62 -21.58 -18.72
CA ALA A 183 -13.01 -22.34 -19.82
C ALA A 183 -14.03 -22.71 -20.92
N SER A 184 -15.03 -21.87 -21.16
CA SER A 184 -16.13 -22.12 -22.13
C SER A 184 -16.06 -21.22 -23.37
N GLY A 185 -14.98 -20.47 -23.56
CA GLY A 185 -14.84 -19.47 -24.62
C GLY A 185 -13.89 -19.81 -25.77
N GLN A 186 -13.80 -21.07 -26.23
CA GLN A 186 -13.04 -21.39 -27.45
C GLN A 186 -13.67 -22.54 -28.24
N GLN A 187 -14.80 -22.23 -28.89
CA GLN A 187 -15.24 -22.89 -30.12
C GLN A 187 -15.86 -21.84 -31.05
N LYS A 188 -15.06 -21.33 -31.97
CA LYS A 188 -15.46 -21.05 -33.36
C LYS A 188 -14.24 -20.84 -34.23
#